data_AF-R7FGC3-F1
#
_entry.id   AF-R7FGC3-F1
#
_cell.length_a   1.000
_cell.length_b   1.000
_cell.length_c   1.000
_cell.angle_alpha   90.00
_cell.angle_beta   90.00
_cell.angle_gamma   90.00
#
_symmetry.space_group_name_H-M   'P 1'
#
loop_
_entity.id
_entity.type
_entity.pdbx_description
1 polymer ?
#
loop_
_entity_poly.entity_id
_entity_poly.type
_entity_poly.pdbx_seq_one_letter_code
_entity_poly.pdbx_strand_id
1 'polypeptide(L)' 'MTALDKFKYEVASEVGVNLKDGYNGDISARDAGRIGGNMVKKMIQQVENNMK' A
#
# COMPACT_ATOMS: atom_id res chain seq x y z
N MET A 1 -7.08 5.89 -12.79
CA MET A 1 -6.53 5.22 -11.60
C MET A 1 -5.97 3.88 -12.02
N THR A 2 -4.66 3.67 -11.86
CA THR A 2 -3.98 2.43 -12.29
C THR A 2 -4.27 1.27 -11.34
N ALA A 3 -3.92 0.03 -11.72
CA ALA A 3 -4.03 -1.12 -10.81
C ALA A 3 -3.19 -0.91 -9.54
N LEU A 4 -1.99 -0.34 -9.67
CA LEU A 4 -1.12 0.00 -8.54
C LEU A 4 -1.72 1.07 -7.64
N ASP A 5 -2.43 2.06 -8.20
CA ASP A 5 -3.11 3.07 -7.39
C ASP A 5 -4.22 2.46 -6.53
N LYS A 6 -5.05 1.59 -7.12
CA LYS A 6 -6.10 0.88 -6.36
C LYS A 6 -5.48 0.05 -5.23
N PHE A 7 -4.43 -0.69 -5.56
CA PHE A 7 -3.71 -1.52 -4.60
C PHE A 7 -3.11 -0.71 -3.43
N LYS A 8 -2.56 0.47 -3.71
CA LYS A 8 -2.06 1.39 -2.66
C LYS A 8 -3.16 1.78 -1.67
N TYR A 9 -4.36 2.09 -2.14
CA TYR A 9 -5.49 2.47 -1.28
C TYR A 9 -6.06 1.28 -0.50
N GLU A 10 -6.09 0.08 -1.10
CA GLU A 10 -6.46 -1.16 -0.41
C GLU A 10 -5.49 -1.44 0.74
N VAL A 11 -4.18 -1.40 0.48
CA VAL A 11 -3.16 -1.62 1.52
C VAL A 11 -3.26 -0.56 2.61
N ALA A 12 -3.46 0.72 2.26
CA ALA A 12 -3.66 1.79 3.24
C ALA A 12 -4.83 1.51 4.18
N SER A 13 -5.96 1.03 3.62
CA SER A 13 -7.14 0.65 4.40
C SER A 13 -6.85 -0.52 5.33
N GLU A 14 -6.15 -1.55 4.86
CA GLU A 14 -5.78 -2.70 5.69
C GLU A 14 -4.85 -2.35 6.86
N VAL A 15 -3.94 -1.39 6.66
CA VAL A 15 -3.01 -0.96 7.70
C VAL A 15 -3.58 0.13 8.62
N GLY A 16 -4.84 0.54 8.39
CA GLY A 16 -5.53 1.54 9.19
C GLY A 16 -5.04 2.97 8.96
N VAL A 17 -4.47 3.27 7.79
CA VAL A 17 -3.98 4.59 7.43
C VAL A 17 -4.95 5.24 6.43
N ASN A 18 -5.48 6.40 6.78
CA ASN A 18 -6.37 7.16 5.91
C ASN A 18 -5.56 7.87 4.82
N LEU A 19 -5.37 7.21 3.67
CA LEU A 19 -4.71 7.77 2.50
C LEU A 19 -5.74 8.41 1.57
N LYS A 20 -5.62 9.73 1.36
CA LYS A 20 -6.51 10.53 0.52
C LYS A 20 -5.99 10.57 -0.92
N ASP A 21 -6.91 10.81 -1.86
CA ASP A 21 -6.50 11.26 -3.18
C ASP A 21 -6.09 12.74 -3.11
N GLY A 22 -4.87 13.06 -3.54
CA GLY A 22 -4.27 14.38 -3.38
C GLY A 22 -3.29 14.51 -2.19
N TYR A 23 -3.37 15.63 -1.46
CA TYR A 23 -2.38 15.96 -0.44
C TYR A 23 -2.54 15.12 0.84
N ASN A 24 -1.44 14.50 1.26
CA ASN A 24 -1.34 13.63 2.43
C ASN A 24 -0.25 14.10 3.41
N GLY A 25 0.01 15.41 3.50
CA GLY A 25 1.05 15.93 4.39
C GLY A 25 0.76 15.78 5.88
N ASP A 26 -0.47 15.42 6.25
CA ASP A 26 -0.87 15.04 7.60
C ASP A 26 -0.48 13.60 7.97
N ILE A 27 -0.11 12.77 7.00
CA ILE A 27 0.33 11.39 7.24
C ILE A 27 1.79 11.39 7.71
N SER A 28 2.05 10.66 8.80
CA SER A 28 3.42 10.51 9.29
C SER A 28 4.28 9.72 8.30
N ALA A 29 5.59 10.02 8.23
CA ALA A 29 6.51 9.24 7.40
C ALA A 29 6.50 7.73 7.75
N ARG A 30 6.22 7.40 9.02
CA ARG A 30 6.06 6.03 9.50
C ARG A 30 4.85 5.35 8.85
N ASP A 31 3.71 6.04 8.77
CA ASP A 31 2.49 5.49 8.19
C ASP A 31 2.59 5.36 6.67
N ALA A 32 3.17 6.36 5.99
CA ALA A 32 3.49 6.27 4.58
C ALA A 32 4.44 5.08 4.29
N GLY A 33 5.47 4.90 5.11
CA GLY A 33 6.37 3.76 5.03
C GLY A 33 5.67 2.43 5.29
N ARG A 34 4.73 2.38 6.23
CA ARG A 34 3.91 1.19 6.51
C ARG A 34 3.07 0.78 5.30
N ILE A 35 2.48 1.73 4.58
CA ILE A 35 1.73 1.46 3.34
C ILE A 35 2.67 0.84 2.29
N GLY A 36 3.76 1.55 1.95
CA GLY A 36 4.70 1.10 0.92
C GLY A 36 5.35 -0.25 1.22
N GLY A 37 5.75 -0.48 2.47
CA GLY A 37 6.32 -1.76 2.90
C GLY A 37 5.34 -2.93 2.78
N ASN A 38 4.06 -2.71 3.14
CA ASN A 38 3.03 -3.75 2.98
C ASN A 38 2.67 -4.02 1.52
N MET A 39 2.70 -3.00 0.66
CA MET A 39 2.53 -3.18 -0.79
C MET A 39 3.61 -4.12 -1.34
N VAL A 40 4.89 -3.85 -1.06
CA VAL A 40 6.01 -4.68 -1.53
C VAL A 40 5.92 -6.10 -0.98
N LYS A 41 5.62 -6.25 0.32
CA LYS A 41 5.45 -7.56 0.96
C LYS A 41 4.40 -8.41 0.24
N LYS A 42 3.23 -7.85 -0.06
CA LYS A 42 2.14 -8.54 -0.76
C LYS A 42 2.47 -8.86 -2.21
N MET A 43 3.15 -7.95 -2.92
CA MET A 43 3.61 -8.21 -4.28
C MET A 43 4.56 -9.40 -4.33
N ILE A 44 5.52 -9.47 -3.40
CA ILE A 44 6.44 -10.61 -3.28
C ILE A 44 5.66 -11.89 -2.98
N GLN A 45 4.73 -11.86 -2.02
CA GLN A 45 3.89 -13.02 -1.70
C GLN A 45 3.08 -13.53 -2.91
N GLN A 46 2.53 -12.62 -3.74
CA GLN A 46 1.83 -12.99 -4.95
C GLN A 46 2.76 -13.67 -5.97
N VAL A 47 3.97 -13.13 -6.16
CA VAL A 47 4.98 -13.72 -7.03
C VAL A 47 5.38 -15.12 -6.51
N GLU A 48 5.69 -15.25 -5.23
CA GLU A 48 6.04 -16.53 -4.59
C GLU A 48 4.93 -17.58 -4.74
N ASN A 49 3.66 -17.17 -4.66
CA ASN A 49 2.52 -18.06 -4.84
C ASN A 49 2.31 -18.47 -6.30
N ASN A 50 2.65 -17.61 -7.26
CA ASN A 50 2.54 -17.91 -8.69
C ASN A 50 3.71 -18.74 -9.23
N MET A 51 4.81 -18.86 -8.47
CA MET A 51 5.96 -19.71 -8.82
C MET A 51 5.82 -21.16 -8.33
N LYS A 52 4.78 -21.46 -7.54
CA LYS A 52 4.44 -22.82 -7.11
C LYS A 52 3.55 -23.50 -8.14
#